data_AF-A0A0Q5P2P7-F1
#
_entry.id   AF-A0A0Q5P2P7-F1
#
_cell.length_a   1.000
_cell.length_b   1.000
_cell.length_c   1.000
_cell.angle_alpha   90.00
_cell.angle_beta   90.00
_cell.angle_gamma   90.00
#
_symmetry.space_group_name_H-M   'P 1'
#
loop_
_entity.id
_entity.type
_entity.pdbx_description
1 polymer ?
#
loop_
_entity_poly.entity_id
_entity_poly.type
_entity_poly.pdbx_seq_one_letter_code
_entity_poly.pdbx_strand_id
1 'polypeptide(L)'
;MPYRKAWLFIVALIAATIFAFWRSYFGRLSSSSAGFHIHGMTAGLWMLLLLAQSWTPHRGGIAVHRGLGKTTFVAMPLFAAGSMGVIHSMATGTAGGHPFYAIWGARLAFIDILAFGAVLYAVGMAFRHRRNVRLHAGYMLSTALPLVSPVLGRVFNQTVPGIIIRGPQDFHLFGWGVQLANLVAGIVALWLWRRDTRNGKPWAVALGVVVVQAVGFETVAVGETWRKLFTVIGTSPLAALMAFGLVAGLVAVILGWTAAAGRKTGRTVFV
;
A
#
# COMPACT_ATOMS: atom_id res chain seq x y z
N MET A 1 -18.83 14.05 7.54
CA MET A 1 -17.72 13.66 6.64
C MET A 1 -18.01 12.29 6.02
N PRO A 2 -17.52 12.01 4.78
CA PRO A 2 -17.70 10.71 4.12
C PRO A 2 -16.97 9.60 4.88
N TYR A 3 -17.31 8.35 4.59
CA TYR A 3 -16.69 7.15 5.18
C TYR A 3 -16.70 7.12 6.72
N ARG A 4 -17.87 7.33 7.34
CA ARG A 4 -18.05 7.37 8.81
C ARG A 4 -17.50 6.13 9.55
N LYS A 5 -17.56 4.96 8.90
CA LYS A 5 -17.14 3.67 9.46
C LYS A 5 -15.76 3.23 8.97
N ALA A 6 -14.98 4.08 8.30
CA ALA A 6 -13.69 3.67 7.74
C ALA A 6 -12.72 3.16 8.81
N TRP A 7 -12.75 3.74 10.01
CA TRP A 7 -11.91 3.31 11.12
C TRP A 7 -12.12 1.83 11.48
N LEU A 8 -13.34 1.29 11.37
CA LEU A 8 -13.62 -0.13 11.61
C LEU A 8 -12.88 -1.01 10.60
N PHE A 9 -12.89 -0.61 9.34
CA PHE A 9 -12.15 -1.31 8.29
C PHE A 9 -10.65 -1.26 8.54
N ILE A 10 -10.10 -0.10 8.95
CA ILE A 10 -8.68 0.02 9.27
C ILE A 10 -8.30 -0.85 10.47
N VAL A 11 -9.12 -0.88 11.54
CA VAL A 11 -8.90 -1.78 12.69
C VAL A 11 -8.92 -3.24 12.27
N ALA A 12 -9.93 -3.65 11.48
CA ALA A 12 -10.03 -5.02 10.98
C ALA A 12 -8.81 -5.38 10.11
N LEU A 13 -8.34 -4.46 9.26
CA LEU A 13 -7.19 -4.68 8.41
C LEU A 13 -5.89 -4.79 9.22
N ILE A 14 -5.71 -4.00 10.29
CA ILE A 14 -4.57 -4.12 11.22
C ILE A 14 -4.60 -5.49 11.91
N ALA A 15 -5.75 -5.92 12.46
CA ALA A 15 -5.88 -7.22 13.10
C ALA A 15 -5.59 -8.37 12.10
N ALA A 16 -6.15 -8.29 10.90
CA ALA A 16 -5.90 -9.25 9.83
C ALA A 16 -4.42 -9.26 9.39
N THR A 17 -3.74 -8.11 9.41
CA THR A 17 -2.30 -8.01 9.11
C THR A 17 -1.49 -8.81 10.12
N ILE A 18 -1.78 -8.68 11.42
CA ILE A 18 -1.07 -9.43 12.46
C ILE A 18 -1.24 -10.95 12.24
N PHE A 19 -2.46 -11.40 11.99
CA PHE A 19 -2.74 -12.81 11.70
C PHE A 19 -2.04 -13.31 10.42
N ALA A 20 -2.22 -12.58 9.32
CA ALA A 20 -1.68 -12.91 8.00
C ALA A 20 -0.15 -13.05 8.02
N PHE A 21 0.53 -12.12 8.70
CA PHE A 21 1.98 -12.06 8.75
C PHE A 21 2.58 -12.80 9.95
N TRP A 22 1.78 -13.50 10.77
CA TRP A 22 2.30 -14.20 11.95
C TRP A 22 3.40 -15.21 11.59
N ARG A 23 3.12 -16.12 10.65
CA ARG A 23 4.07 -17.18 10.27
C ARG A 23 5.28 -16.66 9.49
N SER A 24 5.11 -15.57 8.73
CA SER A 24 6.12 -15.05 7.80
C SER A 24 6.97 -13.91 8.39
N TYR A 25 6.52 -13.27 9.48
CA TYR A 25 7.21 -12.13 10.07
C TYR A 25 7.12 -12.10 11.60
N PHE A 26 5.93 -11.93 12.21
CA PHE A 26 5.83 -11.68 13.66
C PHE A 26 6.35 -12.85 14.53
N GLY A 27 6.15 -14.09 14.09
CA GLY A 27 6.67 -15.29 14.75
C GLY A 27 8.15 -15.60 14.44
N ARG A 28 8.81 -14.76 13.62
CA ARG A 28 10.20 -14.94 13.15
C ARG A 28 10.96 -13.61 13.10
N LEU A 29 10.73 -12.74 14.09
CA LEU A 29 11.33 -11.41 14.12
C LEU A 29 12.86 -11.46 14.11
N SER A 30 13.48 -12.36 14.87
CA SER A 30 14.95 -12.46 14.97
C SER A 30 15.66 -12.86 13.67
N SER A 31 14.95 -13.46 12.72
CA SER A 31 15.51 -13.93 11.44
C SER A 31 15.01 -13.14 10.23
N SER A 32 14.21 -12.09 10.47
CA SER A 32 13.72 -11.22 9.40
C SER A 32 14.80 -10.23 8.96
N SER A 33 14.90 -9.94 7.67
CA SER A 33 15.86 -8.94 7.18
C SER A 33 15.53 -7.53 7.68
N ALA A 34 16.52 -6.65 7.74
CA ALA A 34 16.33 -5.24 8.09
C ALA A 34 15.24 -4.54 7.26
N GLY A 35 15.17 -4.81 5.95
CA GLY A 35 14.13 -4.25 5.07
C GLY A 35 12.70 -4.59 5.52
N PHE A 36 12.47 -5.84 5.97
CA PHE A 36 11.17 -6.25 6.53
C PHE A 36 10.85 -5.54 7.85
N HIS A 37 11.84 -5.33 8.71
CA HIS A 37 11.64 -4.58 9.96
C HIS A 37 11.28 -3.12 9.73
N ILE A 38 12.06 -2.45 8.88
CA ILE A 38 11.84 -1.03 8.55
C ILE A 38 10.48 -0.86 7.89
N HIS A 39 10.13 -1.70 6.91
CA HIS A 39 8.81 -1.65 6.28
C HIS A 39 7.69 -1.97 7.27
N GLY A 40 7.78 -3.06 8.03
CA GLY A 40 6.75 -3.46 8.98
C GLY A 40 6.45 -2.39 10.02
N MET A 41 7.50 -1.74 10.56
CA MET A 41 7.36 -0.64 11.51
C MET A 41 6.73 0.60 10.86
N THR A 42 7.25 1.04 9.72
CA THR A 42 6.77 2.26 9.06
C THR A 42 5.36 2.09 8.45
N ALA A 43 5.03 0.92 7.93
CA ALA A 43 3.68 0.55 7.50
C ALA A 43 2.70 0.46 8.66
N GLY A 44 3.12 -0.12 9.80
CA GLY A 44 2.32 -0.12 11.02
C GLY A 44 1.99 1.29 11.51
N LEU A 45 3.00 2.17 11.56
CA LEU A 45 2.82 3.59 11.91
C LEU A 45 1.91 4.31 10.89
N TRP A 46 2.04 4.02 9.60
CA TRP A 46 1.14 4.57 8.57
C TRP A 46 -0.31 4.15 8.80
N MET A 47 -0.56 2.88 9.08
CA MET A 47 -1.91 2.35 9.35
C MET A 47 -2.50 2.94 10.64
N LEU A 48 -1.70 3.13 11.68
CA LEU A 48 -2.11 3.83 12.91
C LEU A 48 -2.44 5.29 12.65
N LEU A 49 -1.66 5.97 11.82
CA LEU A 49 -1.96 7.33 11.39
C LEU A 49 -3.27 7.38 10.60
N LEU A 50 -3.49 6.49 9.62
CA LEU A 50 -4.75 6.38 8.88
C LEU A 50 -5.95 6.12 9.82
N LEU A 51 -5.78 5.25 10.81
CA LEU A 51 -6.79 4.99 11.83
C LEU A 51 -7.14 6.30 12.57
N ALA A 52 -6.14 6.99 13.12
CA ALA A 52 -6.34 8.25 13.82
C ALA A 52 -6.98 9.32 12.92
N GLN A 53 -6.53 9.43 11.65
CA GLN A 53 -7.06 10.37 10.66
C GLN A 53 -8.52 10.07 10.30
N SER A 54 -8.91 8.79 10.26
CA SER A 54 -10.29 8.37 9.98
C SER A 54 -11.22 8.48 11.19
N TRP A 55 -10.68 8.40 12.41
CA TRP A 55 -11.45 8.45 13.66
C TRP A 55 -11.68 9.88 14.18
N THR A 56 -10.60 10.65 14.32
CA THR A 56 -10.61 11.95 15.02
C THR A 56 -11.66 12.93 14.49
N PRO A 57 -11.92 13.04 13.17
CA PRO A 57 -12.86 14.04 12.71
C PRO A 57 -14.33 13.70 12.98
N HIS A 58 -14.67 12.42 13.06
CA HIS A 58 -16.04 11.98 13.40
C HIS A 58 -16.33 12.10 14.91
N ARG A 59 -15.31 12.43 15.72
CA ARG A 59 -15.42 12.77 17.14
C ARG A 59 -15.28 14.28 17.42
N GLY A 60 -15.37 15.12 16.39
CA GLY A 60 -15.20 16.58 16.52
C GLY A 60 -13.74 17.05 16.66
N GLY A 61 -12.76 16.14 16.71
CA GLY A 61 -11.34 16.43 16.89
C GLY A 61 -10.62 16.95 15.65
N ILE A 62 -11.17 17.98 14.99
CA ILE A 62 -10.60 18.53 13.74
C ILE A 62 -9.21 19.15 13.96
N ALA A 63 -8.97 19.79 15.11
CA ALA A 63 -7.66 20.32 15.45
C ALA A 63 -6.61 19.20 15.54
N VAL A 64 -6.94 18.09 16.21
CA VAL A 64 -6.09 16.90 16.32
C VAL A 64 -5.86 16.27 14.95
N HIS A 65 -6.92 16.11 14.13
CA HIS A 65 -6.80 15.62 12.76
C HIS A 65 -5.78 16.43 11.95
N ARG A 66 -5.90 17.77 11.98
CA ARG A 66 -4.97 18.67 11.27
C ARG A 66 -3.55 18.62 11.83
N GLY A 67 -3.39 18.52 13.15
CA GLY A 67 -2.09 18.40 13.82
C GLY A 67 -1.38 17.11 13.41
N LEU A 68 -2.05 15.96 13.59
CA LEU A 68 -1.54 14.66 13.18
C LEU A 68 -1.35 14.58 11.66
N GLY A 69 -2.19 15.23 10.85
CA GLY A 69 -2.05 15.23 9.39
C GLY A 69 -0.70 15.78 8.92
N LYS A 70 -0.07 16.69 9.69
CA LYS A 70 1.27 17.22 9.40
C LYS A 70 2.38 16.17 9.57
N THR A 71 2.19 15.16 10.41
CA THR A 71 3.21 14.11 10.59
C THR A 71 3.38 13.25 9.32
N THR A 72 2.42 13.32 8.39
CA THR A 72 2.54 12.70 7.06
C THR A 72 3.79 13.15 6.29
N PHE A 73 4.28 14.38 6.52
CA PHE A 73 5.52 14.88 5.92
C PHE A 73 6.76 14.10 6.35
N VAL A 74 6.67 13.33 7.44
CA VAL A 74 7.73 12.42 7.91
C VAL A 74 7.32 10.97 7.70
N ALA A 75 6.09 10.61 8.04
CA ALA A 75 5.61 9.24 7.97
C ALA A 75 5.61 8.67 6.54
N MET A 76 5.22 9.47 5.53
CA MET A 76 5.20 9.00 4.14
C MET A 76 6.61 8.76 3.56
N PRO A 77 7.58 9.68 3.70
CA PRO A 77 8.98 9.39 3.34
C PRO A 77 9.52 8.11 3.99
N LEU A 78 9.31 7.94 5.30
CA LEU A 78 9.79 6.76 6.02
C LEU A 78 9.12 5.47 5.52
N PHE A 79 7.79 5.50 5.30
CA PHE A 79 7.05 4.39 4.71
C PHE A 79 7.58 4.04 3.31
N ALA A 80 7.77 5.04 2.45
CA ALA A 80 8.29 4.88 1.10
C ALA A 80 9.71 4.29 1.09
N ALA A 81 10.57 4.73 2.03
CA ALA A 81 11.90 4.14 2.23
C ALA A 81 11.81 2.67 2.68
N GLY A 82 10.92 2.36 3.63
CA GLY A 82 10.66 1.00 4.06
C GLY A 82 10.17 0.10 2.92
N SER A 83 9.26 0.61 2.07
CA SER A 83 8.80 -0.10 0.87
C SER A 83 9.95 -0.45 -0.08
N MET A 84 10.91 0.45 -0.28
CA MET A 84 12.11 0.15 -1.06
C MET A 84 13.00 -0.89 -0.36
N GLY A 85 13.10 -0.83 0.97
CA GLY A 85 13.85 -1.82 1.76
C GLY A 85 13.28 -3.23 1.63
N VAL A 86 11.96 -3.40 1.67
CA VAL A 86 11.35 -4.74 1.49
C VAL A 86 11.51 -5.25 0.05
N ILE A 87 11.39 -4.38 -0.96
CA ILE A 87 11.64 -4.75 -2.37
C ILE A 87 13.10 -5.21 -2.54
N HIS A 88 14.06 -4.53 -1.92
CA HIS A 88 15.46 -4.95 -1.90
C HIS A 88 15.65 -6.31 -1.21
N SER A 89 15.04 -6.53 -0.05
CA SER A 89 15.09 -7.82 0.65
C SER A 89 14.50 -8.96 -0.18
N MET A 90 13.43 -8.72 -0.93
CA MET A 90 12.88 -9.72 -1.84
C MET A 90 13.83 -9.97 -3.03
N ALA A 91 14.45 -8.92 -3.58
CA ALA A 91 15.37 -9.03 -4.71
C ALA A 91 16.62 -9.85 -4.35
N THR A 92 17.20 -9.57 -3.19
CA THR A 92 18.32 -10.35 -2.62
C THR A 92 17.89 -11.79 -2.34
N GLY A 93 16.69 -12.02 -1.79
CA GLY A 93 16.14 -13.36 -1.60
C GLY A 93 15.92 -14.14 -2.90
N THR A 94 15.44 -13.49 -3.96
CA THR A 94 15.27 -14.11 -5.28
C THR A 94 16.61 -14.45 -5.92
N ALA A 95 17.57 -13.53 -5.86
CA ALA A 95 18.91 -13.77 -6.41
C ALA A 95 19.67 -14.85 -5.63
N GLY A 96 19.51 -14.89 -4.30
CA GLY A 96 20.14 -15.86 -3.41
C GLY A 96 19.44 -17.22 -3.32
N GLY A 97 18.40 -17.47 -4.12
CA GLY A 97 17.74 -18.77 -4.18
C GLY A 97 16.86 -19.12 -2.97
N HIS A 98 16.38 -18.13 -2.22
CA HIS A 98 15.41 -18.39 -1.15
C HIS A 98 14.18 -19.13 -1.71
N PRO A 99 13.77 -20.30 -1.18
CA PRO A 99 12.82 -21.19 -1.84
C PRO A 99 11.51 -20.53 -2.27
N PHE A 100 10.97 -19.64 -1.43
CA PHE A 100 9.76 -18.90 -1.74
C PHE A 100 9.99 -17.79 -2.78
N TYR A 101 11.07 -17.02 -2.64
CA TYR A 101 11.33 -15.85 -3.49
C TYR A 101 11.89 -16.24 -4.86
N ALA A 102 12.50 -17.41 -4.98
CA ALA A 102 12.87 -18.01 -6.25
C ALA A 102 11.65 -18.22 -7.16
N ILE A 103 10.49 -18.54 -6.58
CA ILE A 103 9.24 -18.78 -7.30
C ILE A 103 8.43 -17.48 -7.45
N TRP A 104 8.30 -16.70 -6.38
CA TRP A 104 7.32 -15.60 -6.31
C TRP A 104 7.91 -14.21 -6.20
N GLY A 105 9.21 -14.06 -5.91
CA GLY A 105 9.78 -12.76 -5.55
C GLY A 105 9.66 -11.72 -6.67
N ALA A 106 9.94 -12.09 -7.92
CA ALA A 106 9.75 -11.19 -9.07
C ALA A 106 8.28 -10.79 -9.26
N ARG A 107 7.35 -11.73 -9.11
CA ARG A 107 5.91 -11.47 -9.23
C ARG A 107 5.39 -10.56 -8.12
N LEU A 108 5.84 -10.79 -6.89
CA LEU A 108 5.53 -9.92 -5.75
C LEU A 108 6.11 -8.52 -5.93
N ALA A 109 7.35 -8.41 -6.41
CA ALA A 109 7.97 -7.12 -6.66
C ALA A 109 7.21 -6.28 -7.69
N PHE A 110 6.63 -6.92 -8.71
CA PHE A 110 5.78 -6.22 -9.68
C PHE A 110 4.56 -5.58 -9.00
N ILE A 111 3.88 -6.33 -8.13
CA ILE A 111 2.76 -5.82 -7.34
C ILE A 111 3.23 -4.68 -6.42
N ASP A 112 4.35 -4.86 -5.72
CA ASP A 112 4.85 -3.91 -4.72
C ASP A 112 5.34 -2.59 -5.35
N ILE A 113 5.95 -2.64 -6.54
CA ILE A 113 6.36 -1.43 -7.27
C ILE A 113 5.14 -0.64 -7.75
N LEU A 114 4.10 -1.31 -8.24
CA LEU A 114 2.83 -0.66 -8.60
C LEU A 114 2.14 -0.09 -7.37
N ALA A 115 2.12 -0.83 -6.26
CA ALA A 115 1.58 -0.37 -4.99
C ALA A 115 2.31 0.88 -4.48
N PHE A 116 3.64 0.88 -4.54
CA PHE A 116 4.47 2.02 -4.18
C PHE A 116 4.06 3.28 -4.95
N GLY A 117 4.02 3.20 -6.28
CA GLY A 117 3.58 4.31 -7.13
C GLY A 117 2.15 4.77 -6.82
N ALA A 118 1.24 3.82 -6.61
CA ALA A 118 -0.16 4.10 -6.30
C ALA A 118 -0.33 4.82 -4.95
N VAL A 119 0.40 4.42 -3.90
CA VAL A 119 0.36 5.07 -2.59
C VAL A 119 0.92 6.50 -2.68
N LEU A 120 2.06 6.69 -3.34
CA LEU A 120 2.65 8.02 -3.53
C LEU A 120 1.69 8.95 -4.28
N TYR A 121 1.12 8.47 -5.38
CA TYR A 121 0.11 9.21 -6.13
C TYR A 121 -1.10 9.56 -5.26
N ALA A 122 -1.64 8.58 -4.52
CA ALA A 122 -2.81 8.78 -3.68
C ALA A 122 -2.55 9.81 -2.57
N VAL A 123 -1.40 9.76 -1.89
CA VAL A 123 -1.07 10.75 -0.86
C VAL A 123 -0.87 12.14 -1.45
N GLY A 124 -0.14 12.28 -2.56
CA GLY A 124 -0.02 13.57 -3.25
C GLY A 124 -1.38 14.15 -3.64
N MET A 125 -2.27 13.30 -4.15
CA MET A 125 -3.63 13.70 -4.53
C MET A 125 -4.52 14.02 -3.32
N ALA A 126 -4.35 13.32 -2.20
CA ALA A 126 -5.05 13.62 -0.96
C ALA A 126 -4.71 15.02 -0.45
N PHE A 127 -3.43 15.41 -0.46
CA PHE A 127 -3.01 16.75 -0.04
C PHE A 127 -3.38 17.83 -1.06
N ARG A 128 -3.32 17.52 -2.36
CA ARG A 128 -3.79 18.42 -3.43
C ARG A 128 -5.26 18.75 -3.30
N HIS A 129 -6.06 17.80 -2.81
CA HIS A 129 -7.50 17.95 -2.63
C HIS A 129 -7.91 18.14 -1.17
N ARG A 130 -7.01 18.53 -0.25
CA ARG A 130 -7.32 18.68 1.18
C ARG A 130 -8.50 19.60 1.53
N ARG A 131 -8.90 20.49 0.61
CA ARG A 131 -10.09 21.36 0.76
C ARG A 131 -11.38 20.72 0.22
N ASN A 132 -11.29 19.67 -0.59
CA ASN A 132 -12.41 18.83 -0.98
C ASN A 132 -12.39 17.56 -0.12
N VAL A 133 -13.20 17.57 0.93
CA VAL A 133 -13.25 16.50 1.95
C VAL A 133 -13.50 15.12 1.34
N ARG A 134 -14.35 15.01 0.30
CA ARG A 134 -14.66 13.71 -0.34
C ARG A 134 -13.45 13.12 -1.04
N LEU A 135 -12.79 13.93 -1.87
CA LEU A 135 -11.58 13.50 -2.57
C LEU A 135 -10.42 13.27 -1.61
N HIS A 136 -10.20 14.16 -0.65
CA HIS A 136 -9.16 14.01 0.36
C HIS A 136 -9.30 12.68 1.12
N ALA A 137 -10.48 12.42 1.70
CA ALA A 137 -10.72 11.20 2.46
C ALA A 137 -10.64 9.96 1.57
N GLY A 138 -11.17 10.01 0.35
CA GLY A 138 -11.10 8.89 -0.60
C GLY A 138 -9.66 8.54 -0.98
N TYR A 139 -8.82 9.53 -1.30
CA TYR A 139 -7.41 9.30 -1.61
C TYR A 139 -6.62 8.80 -0.40
N MET A 140 -6.82 9.37 0.80
CA MET A 140 -6.17 8.86 2.01
C MET A 140 -6.53 7.40 2.27
N LEU A 141 -7.81 7.04 2.20
CA LEU A 141 -8.26 5.66 2.43
C LEU A 141 -7.80 4.69 1.33
N SER A 142 -7.68 5.15 0.08
CA SER A 142 -7.18 4.31 -1.01
C SER A 142 -5.74 3.84 -0.80
N THR A 143 -4.96 4.53 0.04
CA THR A 143 -3.57 4.12 0.37
C THR A 143 -3.51 2.83 1.19
N ALA A 144 -4.61 2.41 1.83
CA ALA A 144 -4.70 1.14 2.53
C ALA A 144 -5.03 -0.03 1.59
N LEU A 145 -5.53 0.23 0.37
CA LEU A 145 -5.96 -0.84 -0.53
C LEU A 145 -4.82 -1.77 -0.96
N PRO A 146 -3.59 -1.30 -1.23
CA PRO A 146 -2.49 -2.19 -1.56
C PRO A 146 -2.12 -3.18 -0.46
N LEU A 147 -2.46 -2.91 0.81
CA LEU A 147 -2.26 -3.85 1.90
C LEU A 147 -3.27 -5.01 1.88
N VAL A 148 -4.44 -4.83 1.24
CA VAL A 148 -5.49 -5.87 1.17
C VAL A 148 -4.99 -7.13 0.45
N SER A 149 -4.27 -6.97 -0.66
CA SER A 149 -3.76 -8.11 -1.44
C SER A 149 -2.82 -9.03 -0.63
N PRO A 150 -1.72 -8.54 -0.04
CA PRO A 150 -0.83 -9.39 0.74
C PRO A 150 -1.47 -9.90 2.05
N VAL A 151 -2.38 -9.15 2.67
CA VAL A 151 -3.08 -9.60 3.89
C VAL A 151 -4.06 -10.73 3.57
N LEU A 152 -5.01 -10.49 2.66
CA LEU A 152 -6.04 -11.48 2.35
C LEU A 152 -5.44 -12.69 1.63
N GLY A 153 -4.43 -12.52 0.78
CA GLY A 153 -3.80 -13.65 0.11
C GLY A 153 -3.21 -14.64 1.10
N ARG A 154 -2.55 -14.13 2.15
CA ARG A 154 -2.03 -14.95 3.25
C ARG A 154 -3.17 -15.56 4.08
N VAL A 155 -4.21 -14.80 4.41
CA VAL A 155 -5.39 -15.33 5.12
C VAL A 155 -5.98 -16.50 4.34
N PHE A 156 -6.21 -16.35 3.04
CA PHE A 156 -6.74 -17.42 2.19
C PHE A 156 -5.81 -18.63 2.14
N ASN A 157 -4.50 -18.43 1.96
CA ASN A 157 -3.52 -19.51 2.00
C ASN A 157 -3.32 -20.13 3.39
N GLN A 158 -3.94 -19.58 4.45
CA GLN A 158 -3.91 -20.14 5.80
C GLN A 158 -5.23 -20.83 6.18
N THR A 159 -6.35 -20.51 5.54
CA THR A 159 -7.69 -20.91 6.02
C THR A 159 -8.60 -21.55 4.96
N VAL A 160 -8.39 -21.30 3.67
CA VAL A 160 -9.31 -21.77 2.61
C VAL A 160 -8.88 -23.17 2.14
N PRO A 161 -9.72 -24.22 2.31
CA PRO A 161 -9.41 -25.57 1.83
C PRO A 161 -9.06 -25.58 0.33
N GLY A 162 -8.06 -26.39 -0.04
CA GLY A 162 -7.58 -26.50 -1.42
C GLY A 162 -6.44 -25.54 -1.79
N ILE A 163 -6.23 -24.46 -1.04
CA ILE A 163 -5.12 -23.50 -1.28
C ILE A 163 -4.27 -23.23 -0.03
N ILE A 164 -4.38 -24.08 1.00
CA ILE A 164 -3.62 -23.96 2.25
C ILE A 164 -2.13 -24.26 2.01
N ILE A 165 -1.25 -23.39 2.48
CA ILE A 165 0.20 -23.60 2.47
C ILE A 165 0.65 -24.10 3.83
N ARG A 166 1.11 -25.36 3.90
CA ARG A 166 1.66 -25.98 5.12
C ARG A 166 3.18 -26.01 5.11
N GLY A 167 3.80 -26.05 3.93
CA GLY A 167 5.25 -26.03 3.76
C GLY A 167 5.69 -25.64 2.35
N PRO A 168 7.01 -25.73 2.06
CA PRO A 168 7.58 -25.36 0.77
C PRO A 168 6.96 -26.10 -0.43
N GLN A 169 6.53 -27.34 -0.26
CA GLN A 169 5.86 -28.13 -1.29
C GLN A 169 4.55 -27.48 -1.79
N ASP A 170 3.91 -26.68 -0.94
CA ASP A 170 2.63 -26.02 -1.24
C ASP A 170 2.82 -24.61 -1.82
N PHE A 171 4.05 -24.11 -1.99
CA PHE A 171 4.29 -22.74 -2.43
C PHE A 171 3.65 -22.40 -3.78
N HIS A 172 3.42 -23.37 -4.64
CA HIS A 172 2.70 -23.18 -5.90
C HIS A 172 1.26 -22.65 -5.70
N LEU A 173 0.64 -22.90 -4.54
CA LEU A 173 -0.71 -22.43 -4.19
C LEU A 173 -0.77 -20.94 -3.84
N PHE A 174 0.36 -20.27 -3.65
CA PHE A 174 0.42 -18.86 -3.24
C PHE A 174 -0.24 -17.92 -4.26
N GLY A 175 -0.04 -18.19 -5.56
CA GLY A 175 -0.63 -17.38 -6.64
C GLY A 175 -2.16 -17.29 -6.54
N TRP A 176 -2.83 -18.39 -6.21
CA TRP A 176 -4.28 -18.42 -6.02
C TRP A 176 -4.75 -17.50 -4.89
N GLY A 177 -4.02 -17.49 -3.78
CA GLY A 177 -4.31 -16.58 -2.66
C GLY A 177 -4.19 -15.12 -3.08
N VAL A 178 -3.11 -14.77 -3.78
CA VAL A 178 -2.88 -13.41 -4.32
C VAL A 178 -4.00 -13.00 -5.27
N GLN A 179 -4.40 -13.87 -6.20
CA GLN A 179 -5.45 -13.51 -7.17
C GLN A 179 -6.83 -13.37 -6.54
N LEU A 180 -7.18 -14.24 -5.60
CA LEU A 180 -8.43 -14.09 -4.85
C LEU A 180 -8.45 -12.79 -4.04
N ALA A 181 -7.31 -12.41 -3.46
CA ALA A 181 -7.17 -11.16 -2.73
C ALA A 181 -7.27 -9.92 -3.64
N ASN A 182 -6.66 -9.96 -4.83
CA ASN A 182 -6.81 -8.92 -5.84
C ASN A 182 -8.25 -8.80 -6.33
N LEU A 183 -8.95 -9.93 -6.54
CA LEU A 183 -10.37 -9.92 -6.89
C LEU A 183 -11.21 -9.22 -5.83
N VAL A 184 -11.00 -9.55 -4.55
CA VAL A 184 -11.70 -8.88 -3.43
C VAL A 184 -11.38 -7.39 -3.39
N ALA A 185 -10.10 -7.01 -3.50
CA ALA A 185 -9.70 -5.61 -3.53
C ALA A 185 -10.34 -4.84 -4.70
N GLY A 186 -10.39 -5.46 -5.88
CA GLY A 186 -11.03 -4.92 -7.08
C GLY A 186 -12.53 -4.74 -6.90
N ILE A 187 -13.23 -5.73 -6.34
CA ILE A 187 -14.67 -5.64 -6.04
C ILE A 187 -14.95 -4.49 -5.05
N VAL A 188 -14.15 -4.37 -3.99
CA VAL A 188 -14.28 -3.27 -3.02
C VAL A 188 -14.05 -1.92 -3.67
N ALA A 189 -13.01 -1.77 -4.49
CA ALA A 189 -12.72 -0.52 -5.20
C ALA A 189 -13.83 -0.17 -6.21
N LEU A 190 -14.32 -1.14 -6.98
CA LEU A 190 -15.43 -0.98 -7.91
C LEU A 190 -16.70 -0.53 -7.19
N TRP A 191 -17.04 -1.17 -6.07
CA TRP A 191 -18.20 -0.84 -5.26
C TRP A 191 -18.11 0.58 -4.69
N LEU A 192 -16.95 0.97 -4.15
CA LEU A 192 -16.73 2.32 -3.61
C LEU A 192 -16.77 3.40 -4.70
N TRP A 193 -16.23 3.11 -5.89
CA TRP A 193 -16.35 4.01 -7.03
C TRP A 193 -17.80 4.19 -7.47
N ARG A 194 -18.56 3.10 -7.62
CA ARG A 194 -19.97 3.15 -8.04
C ARG A 194 -20.87 3.89 -7.06
N ARG A 195 -20.56 3.90 -5.77
CA ARG A 195 -21.36 4.62 -4.75
C ARG A 195 -21.28 6.14 -4.85
N ASP A 196 -20.23 6.70 -5.43
CA ASP A 196 -20.09 8.14 -5.62
C ASP A 196 -19.21 8.40 -6.85
N THR A 197 -19.75 8.19 -8.05
CA THR A 197 -18.98 8.32 -9.30
C THR A 197 -18.43 9.74 -9.51
N ARG A 198 -19.08 10.77 -8.95
CA ARG A 198 -18.64 12.17 -9.02
C ARG A 198 -17.35 12.41 -8.23
N ASN A 199 -17.16 11.75 -7.08
CA ASN A 199 -15.95 11.89 -6.26
C ASN A 199 -15.14 10.58 -6.14
N GLY A 200 -15.50 9.56 -6.91
CA GLY A 200 -14.97 8.20 -6.79
C GLY A 200 -13.64 7.97 -7.51
N LYS A 201 -13.02 9.02 -8.06
CA LYS A 201 -11.71 8.95 -8.73
C LYS A 201 -10.63 8.20 -7.93
N PRO A 202 -10.51 8.36 -6.59
CA PRO A 202 -9.55 7.57 -5.82
C PRO A 202 -9.74 6.06 -5.99
N TRP A 203 -10.99 5.61 -5.96
CA TRP A 203 -11.36 4.20 -6.05
C TRP A 203 -11.27 3.68 -7.49
N ALA A 204 -11.57 4.52 -8.49
CA ALA A 204 -11.35 4.17 -9.90
C ALA A 204 -9.87 3.95 -10.21
N VAL A 205 -8.98 4.82 -9.71
CA VAL A 205 -7.53 4.64 -9.85
C VAL A 205 -7.08 3.38 -9.13
N ALA A 206 -7.53 3.18 -7.88
CA ALA A 206 -7.18 1.99 -7.12
C ALA A 206 -7.65 0.70 -7.80
N LEU A 207 -8.84 0.68 -8.40
CA LEU A 207 -9.34 -0.42 -9.22
C LEU A 207 -8.44 -0.66 -10.44
N GLY A 208 -8.08 0.39 -11.17
CA GLY A 208 -7.17 0.27 -12.32
C GLY A 208 -5.81 -0.33 -11.93
N VAL A 209 -5.24 0.11 -10.81
CA VAL A 209 -3.99 -0.46 -10.28
C VAL A 209 -4.15 -1.93 -9.93
N VAL A 210 -5.23 -2.31 -9.22
CA VAL A 210 -5.48 -3.72 -8.86
C VAL A 210 -5.65 -4.60 -10.09
N VAL A 211 -6.34 -4.12 -11.13
CA VAL A 211 -6.47 -4.86 -12.40
C VAL A 211 -5.11 -5.05 -13.07
N VAL A 212 -4.29 -4.00 -13.14
CA VAL A 212 -2.94 -4.09 -13.69
C VAL A 212 -2.05 -5.02 -12.86
N GLN A 213 -2.19 -5.00 -11.53
CA GLN A 213 -1.50 -5.94 -10.64
C GLN A 213 -1.93 -7.38 -10.92
N ALA A 214 -3.23 -7.67 -10.98
CA ALA A 214 -3.76 -9.02 -11.21
C ALA A 214 -3.33 -9.59 -12.57
N VAL A 215 -3.48 -8.81 -13.64
CA VAL A 215 -3.11 -9.22 -15.00
C VAL A 215 -1.58 -9.29 -15.16
N GLY A 216 -0.87 -8.27 -14.69
CA GLY A 216 0.59 -8.20 -14.81
C GLY A 216 1.30 -9.28 -14.01
N PHE A 217 0.74 -9.72 -12.87
CA PHE A 217 1.25 -10.84 -12.09
C PHE A 217 1.29 -12.16 -12.87
N GLU A 218 0.27 -12.44 -13.70
CA GLU A 218 0.19 -13.66 -14.53
C GLU A 218 0.88 -13.55 -15.89
N THR A 219 1.17 -12.33 -16.33
CA THR A 219 1.70 -12.09 -17.69
C THR A 219 3.12 -11.54 -17.64
N VAL A 220 3.27 -10.25 -17.39
CA VAL A 220 4.56 -9.53 -17.40
C VAL A 220 5.52 -10.10 -16.36
N ALA A 221 5.02 -10.35 -15.14
CA ALA A 221 5.88 -10.67 -14.01
C ALA A 221 6.35 -12.14 -13.99
N VAL A 222 5.84 -12.98 -14.90
CA VAL A 222 6.33 -14.34 -15.17
C VAL A 222 7.59 -14.32 -16.04
N GLY A 223 7.78 -13.26 -16.83
CA GLY A 223 8.85 -13.16 -17.82
C GLY A 223 10.26 -13.12 -17.22
N GLU A 224 11.20 -13.80 -17.87
CA GLU A 224 12.61 -13.83 -17.44
C GLU A 224 13.25 -12.44 -17.47
N THR A 225 12.89 -11.60 -18.45
CA THR A 225 13.34 -10.21 -18.54
C THR A 225 12.99 -9.42 -17.28
N TRP A 226 11.75 -9.53 -16.81
CA TRP A 226 11.32 -8.87 -15.57
C TRP A 226 12.09 -9.40 -14.37
N ARG A 227 12.24 -10.73 -14.26
CA ARG A 227 13.00 -11.36 -13.18
C ARG A 227 14.45 -10.85 -13.15
N LYS A 228 15.13 -10.76 -14.30
CA LYS A 228 16.50 -10.23 -14.41
C LYS A 228 16.58 -8.79 -13.91
N LEU A 229 15.71 -7.91 -14.41
CA LEU A 229 15.63 -6.51 -13.97
C LEU A 229 15.40 -6.39 -12.47
N PHE A 230 14.48 -7.19 -11.93
CA PHE A 230 14.20 -7.21 -10.49
C PHE A 230 15.42 -7.65 -9.67
N THR A 231 16.14 -8.70 -10.08
CA THR A 231 17.32 -9.18 -9.34
C THR A 231 18.47 -8.17 -9.31
N VAL A 232 18.58 -7.29 -10.31
CA VAL A 232 19.56 -6.17 -10.32
C VAL A 232 19.29 -5.18 -9.18
N ILE A 233 18.04 -5.04 -8.73
CA ILE A 233 17.72 -4.23 -7.54
C ILE A 233 18.47 -4.79 -6.32
N GLY A 234 18.59 -6.11 -6.21
CA GLY A 234 19.27 -6.79 -5.11
C GLY A 234 20.78 -6.53 -5.06
N THR A 235 21.41 -6.14 -6.18
CA THR A 235 22.84 -5.80 -6.24
C THR A 235 23.09 -4.33 -5.88
N SER A 236 22.05 -3.51 -5.77
CA SER A 236 22.17 -2.10 -5.41
C SER A 236 22.37 -1.95 -3.89
N PRO A 237 23.12 -0.93 -3.42
CA PRO A 237 23.19 -0.64 -2.00
C PRO A 237 21.81 -0.33 -1.42
N LEU A 238 21.43 -1.02 -0.34
CA LEU A 238 20.12 -0.82 0.32
C LEU A 238 19.86 0.65 0.66
N ALA A 239 20.89 1.37 1.13
CA ALA A 239 20.80 2.78 1.48
C ALA A 239 20.40 3.66 0.27
N ALA A 240 20.87 3.34 -0.94
CA ALA A 240 20.53 4.10 -2.14
C ALA A 240 19.04 3.96 -2.50
N LEU A 241 18.50 2.73 -2.42
CA LEU A 241 17.08 2.48 -2.66
C LEU A 241 16.20 3.11 -1.58
N MET A 242 16.60 3.03 -0.32
CA MET A 242 15.89 3.70 0.77
C MET A 242 15.91 5.23 0.62
N ALA A 243 17.04 5.81 0.21
CA ALA A 243 17.15 7.24 -0.08
C ALA A 243 16.22 7.65 -1.23
N PHE A 244 16.12 6.85 -2.29
CA PHE A 244 15.13 7.06 -3.35
C PHE A 244 13.70 7.07 -2.79
N GLY A 245 13.36 6.09 -1.94
CA GLY A 245 12.06 6.03 -1.28
C GLY A 245 11.77 7.26 -0.41
N LEU A 246 12.73 7.71 0.41
CA LEU A 246 12.63 8.92 1.22
C LEU A 246 12.31 10.15 0.35
N VAL A 247 13.10 10.36 -0.71
CA VAL A 247 12.94 11.52 -1.61
C VAL A 247 11.59 11.44 -2.33
N ALA A 248 11.23 10.29 -2.89
CA ALA A 248 9.98 10.11 -3.61
C ALA A 248 8.76 10.36 -2.71
N GLY A 249 8.77 9.84 -1.48
CA GLY A 249 7.74 10.08 -0.48
C GLY A 249 7.61 11.55 -0.09
N LEU A 250 8.74 12.23 0.11
CA LEU A 250 8.76 13.66 0.46
C LEU A 250 8.23 14.52 -0.68
N VAL A 251 8.70 14.26 -1.91
CA VAL A 251 8.26 14.94 -3.13
C VAL A 251 6.75 14.78 -3.32
N ALA A 252 6.20 13.58 -3.15
CA ALA A 252 4.76 13.34 -3.29
C ALA A 252 3.93 14.21 -2.32
N VAL A 253 4.33 14.29 -1.05
CA VAL A 253 3.64 15.12 -0.04
C VAL A 253 3.79 16.62 -0.35
N ILE A 254 5.01 17.08 -0.67
CA ILE A 254 5.27 18.50 -0.96
C ILE A 254 4.49 18.96 -2.19
N LEU A 255 4.58 18.24 -3.32
CA LEU A 255 3.85 18.57 -4.54
C LEU A 255 2.34 18.61 -4.31
N GLY A 256 1.81 17.65 -3.56
CA GLY A 256 0.41 17.65 -3.18
C GLY A 256 0.03 18.87 -2.33
N TRP A 257 0.85 19.21 -1.35
CA TRP A 257 0.59 20.33 -0.45
C TRP A 257 0.60 21.68 -1.17
N THR A 258 1.63 21.94 -1.97
CA THR A 258 1.85 23.22 -2.66
C THR A 258 0.84 23.44 -3.79
N ALA A 259 0.48 22.40 -4.53
CA ALA A 259 -0.48 22.51 -5.63
C ALA A 259 -1.88 22.98 -5.20
N ALA A 260 -2.28 22.78 -3.94
CA ALA A 260 -3.55 23.31 -3.46
C ALA A 260 -3.47 24.77 -2.98
N ALA A 261 -2.29 25.35 -2.79
CA ALA A 261 -2.14 26.74 -2.36
C ALA A 261 -2.61 27.74 -3.45
N GLY A 262 -2.54 27.37 -4.73
CA GLY A 262 -2.95 28.21 -5.87
C GLY A 262 -4.46 28.34 -6.09
N ARG A 263 -5.31 27.58 -5.38
CA ARG A 263 -6.78 27.70 -5.47
C ARG A 263 -7.32 28.59 -4.35
N LYS A 264 -7.01 29.89 -4.40
CA LYS A 264 -7.88 30.92 -3.83
C LYS A 264 -8.93 31.21 -4.90
N THR A 265 -10.13 30.64 -4.75
CA THR A 265 -11.29 31.05 -5.56
C THR A 265 -11.53 32.54 -5.29
N GLY A 266 -11.36 33.36 -6.32
CA GLY A 266 -11.82 34.74 -6.31
C GLY A 266 -13.29 34.77 -5.89
N ARG A 267 -13.57 35.51 -4.82
CA ARG A 267 -14.91 36.05 -4.60
C ARG A 267 -15.10 37.10 -5.68
N THR A 268 -15.68 36.73 -6.81
CA THR A 268 -16.43 37.70 -7.62
C THR A 268 -17.75 37.92 -6.89
N VAL A 269 -17.77 38.95 -6.06
CA VAL A 269 -19.02 39.58 -5.62
C VAL A 269 -19.54 40.31 -6.85
N PHE A 270 -20.60 39.80 -7.46
CA PHE A 270 -21.44 40.64 -8.32
C PHE A 270 -22.45 41.30 -7.39
N VAL A 271 -22.33 42.63 -7.31
CA VAL A 271 -23.35 43.55 -6.81
C VAL A 271 -24.45 43.64 -7.85
#